data_AF-A0A6V8F147-F1
#
_entry.id   AF-A0A6V8F147-F1
#
_cell.length_a   1.000
_cell.length_b   1.000
_cell.length_c   1.000
_cell.angle_alpha   90.00
_cell.angle_beta   90.00
_cell.angle_gamma   90.00
#
_symmetry.space_group_name_H-M   'P 1'
#
loop_
_entity.id
_entity.type
_entity.pdbx_description
1 polymer ?
#
loop_
_entity_poly.entity_id
_entity_poly.type
_entity_poly.pdbx_seq_one_letter_code
_entity_poly.pdbx_strand_id
1 'polypeptide(L)'
;MVDVLSEESALVLTGIIITFISSMLYTINAQGFVHRGKYRKKEEAILIFLGATIFLGLITPVINEISKLIILYVPVITIAGVVLMTTNFVLHYSIPSWKQTSTKSLLIYLLGLFLSVLGLLISIYV
;
A
#
# COMPACT_ATOMS: atom_id res chain seq x y z
N MET A 1 23.29 14.42 -2.40
CA MET A 1 22.91 13.71 -1.15
C MET A 1 21.41 13.75 -0.93
N VAL A 2 20.77 14.92 -1.07
CA VAL A 2 19.29 15.05 -1.06
C VAL A 2 18.63 14.28 -2.22
N ASP A 3 19.21 14.33 -3.42
CA ASP A 3 18.67 13.59 -4.58
C ASP A 3 18.72 12.07 -4.40
N VAL A 4 19.82 11.54 -3.85
CA VAL A 4 19.95 10.11 -3.56
C VAL A 4 18.92 9.66 -2.52
N LEU A 5 18.70 10.45 -1.47
CA LEU A 5 17.70 10.13 -0.45
C LEU A 5 16.27 10.16 -1.04
N SER A 6 16.01 11.08 -1.96
CA SER A 6 14.72 11.18 -2.66
C SER A 6 14.46 10.01 -3.60
N GLU A 7 15.48 9.58 -4.35
CA GLU A 7 15.38 8.40 -5.24
C GLU A 7 15.16 7.11 -4.46
N GLU A 8 15.92 6.89 -3.39
CA GLU A 8 15.74 5.72 -2.52
C GLU A 8 14.36 5.74 -1.84
N SER A 9 13.90 6.90 -1.38
CA SER A 9 12.57 7.05 -0.78
C SER A 9 11.44 6.77 -1.79
N ALA A 10 11.61 7.21 -3.04
CA ALA A 10 10.66 6.92 -4.11
C ALA A 10 10.63 5.42 -4.44
N LEU A 11 11.79 4.73 -4.43
CA LEU A 11 11.87 3.28 -4.60
C LEU A 11 11.16 2.53 -3.48
N VAL A 12 11.36 2.94 -2.22
CA VAL A 12 10.66 2.37 -1.07
C VAL A 12 9.15 2.53 -1.21
N LEU A 13 8.69 3.75 -1.54
CA LEU A 13 7.27 4.03 -1.74
C LEU A 13 6.68 3.22 -2.91
N THR A 14 7.45 3.05 -4.00
CA THR A 14 7.09 2.20 -5.13
C THR A 14 6.87 0.75 -4.70
N GLY A 15 7.80 0.20 -3.91
CA GLY A 15 7.69 -1.15 -3.36
C GLY A 15 6.46 -1.34 -2.48
N ILE A 16 6.14 -0.35 -1.64
CA ILE A 16 4.94 -0.36 -0.80
C ILE A 16 3.67 -0.38 -1.66
N ILE A 17 3.56 0.49 -2.67
CA ILE A 17 2.38 0.57 -3.55
C ILE A 17 2.21 -0.73 -4.35
N ILE A 18 3.29 -1.28 -4.91
CA ILE A 18 3.25 -2.55 -5.66
C ILE A 18 2.80 -3.69 -4.74
N THR A 19 3.33 -3.74 -3.51
CA THR A 19 2.92 -4.76 -2.52
C THR A 19 1.43 -4.64 -2.20
N PHE A 20 0.93 -3.42 -2.03
CA PHE A 20 -0.49 -3.16 -1.81
C PHE A 20 -1.35 -3.64 -2.99
N ILE A 21 -1.00 -3.28 -4.23
CA ILE A 21 -1.73 -3.72 -5.43
C ILE A 21 -1.68 -5.25 -5.56
N SER A 22 -0.51 -5.85 -5.35
CA SER A 22 -0.33 -7.30 -5.38
C SER A 22 -1.26 -8.02 -4.39
N SER A 23 -1.42 -7.49 -3.18
CA SER A 23 -2.33 -8.05 -2.16
C SER A 23 -3.81 -8.07 -2.60
N MET A 24 -4.20 -7.19 -3.52
CA MET A 24 -5.55 -7.15 -4.08
C MET A 24 -5.74 -8.13 -5.25
N LEU A 25 -4.66 -8.51 -5.93
CA LEU A 25 -4.72 -9.41 -7.09
C LEU A 25 -4.84 -10.87 -6.67
N TYR A 26 -4.17 -11.29 -5.60
CA TYR A 26 -4.25 -12.66 -5.11
C TYR A 26 -3.82 -12.80 -3.65
N THR A 27 -4.24 -13.89 -3.00
CA THR A 27 -3.81 -14.26 -1.65
C THR A 27 -3.24 -15.67 -1.66
N ILE A 28 -2.03 -15.84 -1.12
CA ILE A 28 -1.44 -17.18 -0.89
C ILE A 28 -1.64 -17.51 0.58
N ASN A 29 -2.29 -18.64 0.88
CA ASN A 29 -2.44 -19.13 2.24
C ASN A 29 -1.83 -20.54 2.38
N ALA A 30 -1.73 -21.06 3.60
CA ALA A 30 -1.19 -22.39 3.87
C ALA A 30 -1.98 -23.55 3.22
N GLN A 31 -3.21 -23.27 2.78
CA GLN A 31 -4.14 -24.24 2.19
C GLN A 31 -4.13 -24.20 0.64
N GLY A 32 -3.49 -23.19 0.04
CA GLY A 32 -3.35 -23.05 -1.42
C GLY A 32 -3.41 -21.60 -1.91
N PHE A 33 -3.66 -21.46 -3.21
CA PHE A 33 -3.80 -20.17 -3.87
C PHE A 33 -5.27 -19.75 -3.89
N VAL A 34 -5.57 -18.57 -3.35
CA VAL A 34 -6.93 -18.03 -3.25
C VAL A 34 -7.04 -16.77 -4.08
N HIS A 35 -8.02 -16.74 -5.00
CA HIS A 35 -8.37 -15.55 -5.77
C HIS A 35 -9.86 -15.28 -5.60
N ARG A 36 -10.22 -14.06 -5.17
CA ARG A 36 -11.60 -13.65 -4.86
C ARG A 36 -12.33 -14.64 -3.93
N GLY A 37 -11.64 -15.15 -2.91
CA GLY A 37 -12.21 -16.07 -1.91
C GLY A 37 -12.43 -17.50 -2.39
N LYS A 38 -11.98 -17.89 -3.59
CA LYS A 38 -12.06 -19.27 -4.09
C LYS A 38 -10.67 -19.88 -4.24
N TYR A 39 -10.53 -21.14 -3.82
CA TYR A 39 -9.35 -21.95 -4.08
C TYR A 39 -9.18 -22.20 -5.58
N ARG A 40 -7.96 -22.03 -6.08
CA ARG A 40 -7.61 -22.22 -7.49
C ARG A 40 -6.77 -23.48 -7.66
N LYS A 41 -6.97 -24.19 -8.77
CA LYS A 41 -6.12 -25.32 -9.17
C LYS A 41 -4.69 -24.84 -9.43
N LYS A 42 -3.71 -25.74 -9.40
CA LYS A 42 -2.30 -25.39 -9.61
C LYS A 42 -2.07 -24.63 -10.92
N GLU A 43 -2.70 -25.06 -12.02
CA GLU A 43 -2.55 -24.43 -13.33
C GLU A 43 -3.15 -23.02 -13.35
N GLU A 44 -4.32 -22.84 -12.73
CA GLU A 44 -4.99 -21.54 -12.61
C GLU A 44 -4.21 -20.58 -11.71
N ALA A 45 -3.60 -21.09 -10.63
CA ALA A 45 -2.75 -20.31 -9.74
C ALA A 45 -1.50 -19.78 -10.45
N ILE A 46 -0.85 -20.63 -11.26
CA ILE A 46 0.31 -20.23 -12.08
C ILE A 46 -0.10 -19.12 -13.07
N LEU A 47 -1.24 -19.27 -13.75
CA LEU A 47 -1.72 -18.24 -14.69
C LEU A 47 -2.01 -16.91 -14.00
N ILE A 48 -2.64 -16.94 -12.82
CA ILE A 48 -2.92 -15.71 -12.05
C ILE A 48 -1.63 -15.07 -11.57
N PHE A 49 -0.70 -15.85 -11.04
CA PHE A 49 0.59 -15.35 -10.60
C PHE A 49 1.38 -14.74 -11.75
N LEU A 50 1.52 -15.45 -12.86
CA LEU A 50 2.25 -14.98 -14.04
C LEU A 50 1.60 -13.71 -14.64
N GLY A 51 0.28 -13.68 -14.74
CA GLY A 51 -0.46 -12.51 -15.17
C GLY A 51 -0.27 -11.32 -14.24
N ALA A 52 -0.31 -11.54 -12.92
CA ALA A 52 -0.05 -10.51 -11.93
C ALA A 52 1.41 -10.01 -12.01
N THR A 53 2.40 -10.89 -12.18
CA THR A 53 3.81 -10.51 -12.33
C THR A 53 4.02 -9.66 -13.56
N ILE A 54 3.48 -10.05 -14.73
CA ILE A 54 3.60 -9.27 -15.96
C ILE A 54 2.91 -7.91 -15.80
N PHE A 55 1.68 -7.90 -15.30
CA PHE A 55 0.93 -6.67 -15.08
C PHE A 55 1.63 -5.71 -14.11
N LEU A 56 2.10 -6.21 -12.97
CA LEU A 56 2.85 -5.43 -11.99
C LEU A 56 4.19 -4.94 -12.56
N GLY A 57 4.89 -5.76 -13.34
CA GLY A 57 6.11 -5.35 -14.04
C GLY A 57 5.88 -4.19 -15.00
N LEU A 58 4.77 -4.22 -15.75
CA LEU A 58 4.40 -3.14 -16.67
C LEU A 58 4.00 -1.84 -15.97
N ILE A 59 3.33 -1.93 -14.82
CA ILE A 59 2.87 -0.73 -14.08
C ILE A 59 3.96 -0.15 -13.15
N THR A 60 4.99 -0.92 -12.82
CA THR A 60 6.07 -0.51 -11.90
C THR A 60 6.74 0.82 -12.30
N PRO A 61 7.12 1.07 -13.57
CA PRO A 61 7.72 2.35 -13.96
C PRO A 61 6.78 3.54 -13.73
N VAL A 62 5.49 3.35 -14.03
CA VAL A 62 4.46 4.38 -13.81
C VAL A 62 4.31 4.68 -12.32
N ILE A 63 4.26 3.63 -11.48
CA ILE A 63 4.21 3.78 -10.02
C ILE A 63 5.47 4.46 -9.49
N ASN A 64 6.64 4.21 -10.07
CA ASN A 64 7.87 4.86 -9.67
C ASN A 64 7.82 6.37 -9.93
N GLU A 65 7.39 6.79 -11.11
CA GLU A 65 7.22 8.21 -11.43
C GLU A 65 6.17 8.87 -10.52
N ILE A 66 5.04 8.20 -10.25
CA ILE A 66 4.06 8.68 -9.28
C ILE A 66 4.68 8.79 -7.88
N SER A 67 5.49 7.82 -7.46
CA SER A 67 6.16 7.83 -6.17
C SER A 67 7.13 9.00 -6.03
N LYS A 68 7.90 9.31 -7.08
CA LYS A 68 8.76 10.50 -7.12
C LYS A 68 7.95 11.78 -6.95
N LEU A 69 6.83 11.90 -7.67
CA LEU A 69 5.93 13.06 -7.55
C LEU A 69 5.35 13.16 -6.12
N ILE A 70 4.97 12.04 -5.52
CA ILE A 70 4.47 12.03 -4.14
C ILE A 70 5.55 12.49 -3.16
N ILE A 71 6.78 11.95 -3.26
CA ILE A 71 7.89 12.36 -2.38
C ILE A 71 8.21 13.86 -2.56
N LEU A 72 8.08 14.39 -3.78
CA LEU A 72 8.39 15.78 -4.08
C LEU A 72 7.31 16.76 -3.56
N TYR A 73 6.04 16.41 -3.70
CA TYR A 73 4.93 17.34 -3.45
C TYR A 73 4.14 17.07 -2.18
N VAL A 74 4.25 15.88 -1.61
CA VAL A 74 3.48 15.49 -0.44
C VAL A 74 4.39 15.52 0.80
N PRO A 75 4.02 16.26 1.85
CA PRO A 75 4.78 16.28 3.09
C PRO A 75 4.94 14.88 3.68
N VAL A 76 6.15 14.56 4.16
CA VAL A 76 6.47 13.24 4.73
C VAL A 76 5.51 12.85 5.86
N ILE A 77 5.09 13.82 6.68
CA ILE A 77 4.11 13.61 7.76
C ILE A 77 2.77 13.14 7.17
N THR A 78 2.35 13.72 6.04
CA THR A 78 1.12 13.32 5.36
C THR A 78 1.20 11.91 4.80
N ILE A 79 2.35 11.56 4.20
CA ILE A 79 2.62 10.20 3.69
C ILE A 79 2.52 9.19 4.83
N ALA A 80 3.13 9.47 5.99
CA ALA A 80 3.04 8.58 7.16
C ALA A 80 1.59 8.37 7.63
N GLY A 81 0.78 9.43 7.64
CA GLY A 81 -0.65 9.34 7.97
C GLY A 81 -1.42 8.43 7.00
N VAL A 82 -1.20 8.60 5.70
CA VAL A 82 -1.85 7.79 4.65
C VAL A 82 -1.42 6.32 4.75
N VAL A 83 -0.13 6.05 4.99
CA VAL A 83 0.40 4.69 5.17
C VAL A 83 -0.27 4.00 6.36
N LEU A 84 -0.43 4.69 7.50
CA LEU A 84 -1.11 4.13 8.67
C LEU A 84 -2.57 3.75 8.37
N MET A 85 -3.32 4.65 7.73
CA MET A 85 -4.73 4.38 7.37
C MET A 85 -4.83 3.21 6.40
N THR A 86 -4.01 3.22 5.35
CA THR A 86 -4.03 2.18 4.30
C THR A 86 -3.64 0.82 4.88
N THR A 87 -2.61 0.77 5.75
CA THR A 87 -2.19 -0.47 6.41
C THR A 87 -3.31 -1.05 7.28
N ASN A 88 -3.95 -0.21 8.10
CA ASN A 88 -5.06 -0.65 8.96
C ASN A 88 -6.26 -1.14 8.13
N PHE A 89 -6.51 -0.53 6.96
CA PHE A 89 -7.53 -0.98 6.01
C PHE A 89 -7.19 -2.34 5.40
N VAL A 90 -5.96 -2.54 4.94
CA VAL A 90 -5.50 -3.85 4.41
C VAL A 90 -5.62 -4.94 5.46
N LEU A 91 -5.16 -4.67 6.69
CA LEU A 91 -5.26 -5.64 7.79
C LEU A 91 -6.71 -6.03 8.07
N HIS A 92 -7.64 -5.05 8.05
CA HIS A 92 -9.06 -5.35 8.17
C HIS A 92 -9.56 -6.29 7.06
N TYR A 93 -9.18 -6.04 5.81
CA TYR A 93 -9.60 -6.86 4.68
C TYR A 93 -8.95 -8.25 4.65
N SER A 94 -7.76 -8.38 5.23
CA SER A 94 -6.93 -9.59 5.15
C SER A 94 -7.13 -10.53 6.33
N ILE A 95 -7.54 -10.01 7.49
CA ILE A 95 -7.67 -10.78 8.73
C ILE A 95 -9.15 -10.82 9.14
N PRO A 96 -9.82 -11.99 9.04
CA PRO A 96 -11.26 -12.10 9.31
C PRO A 96 -11.69 -11.66 10.72
N SER A 97 -10.80 -11.76 11.70
CA SER A 97 -11.04 -11.35 13.09
C SER A 97 -10.78 -9.87 13.37
N TRP A 98 -10.23 -9.12 12.40
CA TRP A 98 -9.85 -7.72 12.58
C TRP A 98 -11.05 -6.80 12.43
N LYS A 99 -11.55 -6.29 13.55
CA LYS A 99 -12.72 -5.40 13.59
C LYS A 99 -12.30 -3.95 13.33
N GLN A 100 -12.67 -3.41 12.16
CA GLN A 100 -12.42 -2.01 11.79
C GLN A 100 -12.99 -1.00 12.79
N THR A 101 -14.13 -1.33 13.41
CA THR A 101 -14.82 -0.49 14.39
C THR A 101 -14.33 -0.69 15.82
N SER A 102 -13.31 -1.53 16.04
CA SER A 102 -12.70 -1.63 17.38
C SER A 102 -12.04 -0.31 17.77
N THR A 103 -12.04 0.00 19.07
CA THR A 103 -11.43 1.23 19.59
C THR A 103 -9.97 1.38 19.14
N LYS A 104 -9.21 0.27 19.08
CA LYS A 104 -7.81 0.27 18.62
C LYS A 104 -7.70 0.65 17.15
N SER A 105 -8.51 0.03 16.27
CA SER A 105 -8.50 0.35 14.85
C SER A 105 -8.96 1.78 14.57
N LEU A 106 -9.97 2.28 15.30
CA LEU A 106 -10.41 3.67 15.21
C LEU A 106 -9.32 4.66 15.61
N LEU A 107 -8.59 4.40 16.70
CA LEU A 107 -7.46 5.25 17.10
C LEU A 107 -6.38 5.32 16.02
N ILE A 108 -6.08 4.21 15.35
CA ILE A 108 -5.11 4.20 14.23
C ILE A 108 -5.61 5.06 13.06
N TYR A 109 -6.90 4.98 12.71
CA TYR A 109 -7.47 5.83 11.66
C TYR A 109 -7.47 7.32 12.04
N LEU A 110 -7.84 7.65 13.28
CA LEU A 110 -7.83 9.03 13.77
C LEU A 110 -6.41 9.61 13.79
N LEU A 111 -5.43 8.82 14.24
CA LEU A 111 -4.03 9.22 14.22
C LEU A 111 -3.54 9.43 12.78
N GLY A 112 -3.86 8.50 11.88
CA GLY A 112 -3.51 8.62 10.46
C GLY A 112 -4.12 9.88 9.83
N LEU A 113 -5.41 10.12 10.06
CA LEU A 113 -6.11 11.32 9.59
C LEU A 113 -5.49 12.60 10.16
N PHE A 114 -5.20 12.61 11.46
CA PHE A 114 -4.56 13.74 12.13
C PHE A 114 -3.20 14.07 11.51
N LEU A 115 -2.34 13.06 11.31
CA LEU A 115 -1.04 13.25 10.67
C LEU A 115 -1.18 13.73 9.21
N SER A 116 -2.13 13.17 8.45
CA SER A 116 -2.40 13.60 7.08
C SER A 116 -2.81 15.06 6.99
N VAL A 117 -3.71 15.50 7.87
CA VAL A 117 -4.15 16.90 7.91
C VAL A 117 -3.03 17.80 8.43
N LEU A 118 -2.33 17.41 9.50
CA LEU A 118 -1.24 18.19 10.08
C LEU A 118 -0.12 18.44 9.07
N GLY A 119 0.31 17.41 8.34
CA GLY A 119 1.36 17.55 7.34
C GLY A 119 0.98 18.52 6.22
N LEU A 120 -0.27 18.46 5.74
CA LEU A 120 -0.79 19.41 4.75
C LEU A 120 -0.85 20.84 5.30
N LEU A 121 -1.33 21.01 6.54
CA LEU A 121 -1.38 22.33 7.18
C LEU A 121 0.03 22.92 7.31
N ILE A 122 1.01 22.15 7.81
CA ILE A 122 2.40 22.61 7.93
C ILE A 122 2.91 23.09 6.58
N SER A 123 2.67 22.35 5.50
CA SER A 123 3.11 22.72 4.15
C SER A 123 2.43 23.97 3.56
N ILE A 124 1.27 24.38 4.10
CA ILE A 124 0.59 25.61 3.67
C ILE A 124 1.17 26.82 4.40
N TYR A 125 1.54 26.64 5.67
CA TYR A 125 1.98 27.74 6.55
C TYR A 125 3.51 27.94 6.61
N VAL A 126 4.29 27.01 6.08
CA VAL A 126 5.77 27.03 6.02
C VAL A 126 6.21 26.97 4.56
#